data_AF-A0A7S0TSL0-F1
#
_entry.id   AF-A0A7S0TSL0-F1
#
_cell.length_a   1.000
_cell.length_b   1.000
_cell.length_c   1.000
_cell.angle_alpha   90.00
_cell.angle_beta   90.00
_cell.angle_gamma   90.00
#
_symmetry.space_group_name_H-M   'P 1'
#
loop_
_entity.id
_entity.type
_entity.pdbx_description
1 polymer ?
#
loop_
_entity_poly.entity_id
_entity_poly.type
_entity_poly.pdbx_seq_one_letter_code
_entity_poly.pdbx_strand_id
1 'polypeptide(L)'
;RADYKFDLEIWKHVSPAAKDVIRHLIHMDPHQRYTTEQLLRHPWVAGTDVSDSPMPTTALDSLREFNQGRRNFRKGLVGIVASQMYMRKANRVTLLESEIEEIRNVFAKFSDDSEACASESLGTCTLPVTQLAAA
;
A
#
# COMPACT_ATOMS: atom_id res chain seq x y z
N ARG A 1 15.51 10.10 18.24
CA ARG A 1 14.04 9.97 18.43
C ARG A 1 13.38 10.06 17.06
N ALA A 2 12.50 9.13 16.68
CA ALA A 2 11.65 9.31 15.51
C ALA A 2 10.58 10.32 15.92
N ASP A 3 10.50 11.45 15.24
CA ASP A 3 9.54 12.50 15.60
C ASP A 3 8.23 12.26 14.84
N TYR A 4 7.32 11.54 15.48
CA TYR A 4 5.95 11.37 15.03
C TYR A 4 5.01 11.66 16.21
N LYS A 5 3.83 12.19 15.89
CA LYS A 5 2.83 12.57 16.89
C LYS A 5 1.45 12.11 16.46
N PHE A 6 0.63 11.72 17.42
CA PHE A 6 -0.75 11.29 17.20
C PHE A 6 -1.75 12.40 17.53
N ASP A 7 -1.34 13.66 17.36
CA ASP A 7 -2.09 14.84 17.81
C ASP A 7 -3.11 15.33 16.76
N LEU A 8 -3.08 14.78 15.55
CA LEU A 8 -4.02 15.17 14.48
C LEU A 8 -5.43 14.63 14.75
N GLU A 9 -6.44 15.34 14.27
CA GLU A 9 -7.85 14.98 14.49
C GLU A 9 -8.20 13.57 13.99
N ILE A 10 -7.58 13.14 12.89
CA ILE A 10 -7.75 11.79 12.33
C ILE A 10 -7.36 10.68 13.32
N TRP A 11 -6.47 10.96 14.28
CA TRP A 11 -6.04 9.99 15.30
C TRP A 11 -6.95 9.96 16.52
N LYS A 12 -7.93 10.87 16.66
CA LYS A 12 -8.87 10.87 17.81
C LYS A 12 -9.72 9.60 17.86
N HIS A 13 -10.06 9.04 16.70
CA HIS A 13 -10.90 7.86 16.57
C HIS A 13 -10.13 6.53 16.55
N VAL A 14 -8.79 6.58 16.61
CA VAL A 14 -7.93 5.39 16.57
C VAL A 14 -7.72 4.86 17.98
N SER A 15 -7.90 3.55 18.18
CA SER A 15 -7.80 2.92 19.51
C SER A 15 -6.40 3.08 20.11
N PRO A 16 -6.29 3.15 21.46
CA PRO A 16 -5.00 3.21 22.14
C PRO A 16 -4.10 2.01 21.80
N ALA A 17 -4.68 0.81 21.71
CA ALA A 17 -3.97 -0.42 21.36
C ALA A 17 -3.38 -0.39 19.94
N ALA A 18 -4.09 0.20 18.97
CA ALA A 18 -3.56 0.41 17.62
C ALA A 18 -2.35 1.35 17.63
N LYS A 19 -2.45 2.47 18.37
CA LYS A 19 -1.35 3.43 18.52
C LYS A 19 -0.13 2.78 19.16
N ASP A 20 -0.35 1.89 20.13
CA ASP A 20 0.72 1.19 20.82
C ASP A 20 1.51 0.25 19.88
N VAL A 21 0.81 -0.50 19.02
CA VAL A 21 1.45 -1.28 17.96
C VAL A 21 2.35 -0.42 17.08
N ILE A 22 1.84 0.72 16.62
CA ILE A 22 2.60 1.64 15.75
C ILE A 22 3.87 2.13 16.45
N ARG A 23 3.81 2.42 17.76
CA ARG A 23 4.99 2.86 18.52
C ARG A 23 6.08 1.80 18.56
N HIS A 24 5.71 0.55 18.75
CA HIS A 24 6.63 -0.58 18.81
C HIS A 24 7.19 -0.99 17.44
N LEU A 25 6.44 -0.75 16.36
CA LEU A 25 6.89 -1.00 14.98
C LEU A 25 7.83 0.09 14.45
N ILE A 26 7.50 1.36 14.73
CA ILE A 26 8.28 2.52 14.27
C ILE A 26 9.25 2.96 15.39
N HIS A 27 9.83 1.98 16.08
CA HIS A 27 10.87 2.23 17.07
C HIS A 27 12.21 2.54 16.37
N MET A 28 12.93 3.56 16.86
CA MET A 28 14.20 3.97 16.27
C MET A 28 15.29 2.90 16.42
N ASP A 29 15.39 2.34 17.62
CA ASP A 29 16.30 1.23 17.89
C ASP A 29 15.71 -0.05 17.30
N PRO A 30 16.36 -0.68 16.31
CA PRO A 30 15.89 -1.93 15.71
C PRO A 30 15.80 -3.08 16.71
N HIS A 31 16.62 -3.10 17.76
CA HIS A 31 16.62 -4.16 18.77
C HIS A 31 15.40 -4.10 19.70
N GLN A 32 14.82 -2.92 19.83
CA GLN A 32 13.60 -2.69 20.62
C GLN A 32 12.33 -2.75 19.76
N ARG A 33 12.49 -2.89 18.44
CA ARG A 33 11.36 -3.06 17.52
C ARG A 33 10.75 -4.43 17.75
N TYR A 34 9.41 -4.47 17.77
CA TYR A 34 8.72 -5.75 17.86
C TYR A 34 9.09 -6.67 16.70
N THR A 35 9.42 -7.90 17.07
CA THR A 35 9.51 -9.02 16.12
C THR A 35 8.11 -9.41 15.66
N THR A 36 8.01 -10.09 14.52
CA THR A 36 6.73 -10.54 13.96
C THR A 36 5.96 -11.42 14.95
N GLU A 37 6.63 -12.30 15.69
CA GLU A 37 6.01 -13.17 16.69
C GLU A 37 5.40 -12.39 17.86
N GLN A 38 6.12 -11.36 18.34
CA GLN A 38 5.63 -10.48 19.41
C GLN A 38 4.43 -9.65 18.93
N LEU A 39 4.49 -9.15 17.69
CA LEU A 39 3.42 -8.37 17.08
C LEU A 39 2.13 -9.18 16.93
N LEU A 40 2.22 -10.43 16.47
CA LEU A 40 1.05 -11.30 16.27
C LEU A 40 0.31 -11.61 17.59
N ARG A 41 1.02 -11.59 18.73
CA ARG A 41 0.44 -11.79 20.06
C ARG A 41 -0.21 -10.51 20.62
N HIS A 42 -0.02 -9.36 19.97
CA HIS A 42 -0.56 -8.11 20.48
C HIS A 42 -2.10 -8.08 20.36
N PRO A 43 -2.85 -7.66 21.40
CA PRO A 43 -4.32 -7.68 21.42
C PRO A 43 -5.02 -7.03 20.22
N TRP A 44 -4.43 -5.94 19.71
CA TRP A 44 -4.94 -5.26 18.52
C TRP A 44 -4.81 -6.08 17.24
N VAL A 45 -3.73 -6.87 17.10
CA VAL A 45 -3.48 -7.72 15.92
C VAL A 45 -4.23 -9.05 16.06
N ALA A 46 -4.30 -9.58 17.27
CA ALA A 46 -5.02 -10.80 17.60
C ALA A 46 -6.56 -10.64 17.55
N GLY A 47 -7.07 -9.41 17.38
CA GLY A 47 -8.50 -9.14 17.26
C GLY A 47 -9.25 -8.99 18.58
N THR A 48 -8.57 -9.02 19.73
CA THR A 48 -9.21 -8.96 21.05
C THR A 48 -9.46 -7.53 21.54
N ASP A 49 -8.72 -6.55 21.02
CA ASP A 49 -8.84 -5.12 21.38
C ASP A 49 -8.88 -4.24 20.12
N VAL A 50 -9.81 -4.57 19.23
CA VAL A 50 -10.08 -3.82 18.00
C VAL A 50 -11.28 -2.91 18.24
N SER A 51 -11.18 -1.66 17.80
CA SER A 51 -12.30 -0.71 17.90
C SER A 51 -13.39 -1.07 16.90
N ASP A 52 -14.63 -1.26 17.39
CA ASP A 52 -15.82 -1.48 16.55
C ASP A 52 -16.33 -0.21 15.85
N SER A 53 -15.83 0.97 16.26
CA SER A 53 -16.22 2.23 15.61
C SER A 53 -15.74 2.25 14.16
N PRO A 54 -16.61 2.65 13.20
CA PRO A 54 -16.20 2.83 11.82
C PRO A 54 -15.11 3.91 11.75
N MET A 55 -14.07 3.63 10.97
CA MET A 55 -12.99 4.58 10.70
C MET A 55 -13.55 5.78 9.91
N PRO A 56 -13.14 7.03 10.23
CA PRO A 56 -13.63 8.20 9.52
C PRO A 56 -13.28 8.14 8.03
N THR A 57 -14.23 8.57 7.17
CA THR A 57 -14.06 8.59 5.71
C THR A 57 -12.87 9.45 5.26
N THR A 58 -12.53 10.48 6.04
CA THR A 58 -11.36 11.35 5.81
C THR A 58 -10.04 10.58 5.77
N ALA A 59 -9.92 9.49 6.53
CA ALA A 59 -8.73 8.62 6.50
C ALA A 59 -8.64 7.85 5.18
N LEU A 60 -9.78 7.40 4.64
CA LEU A 60 -9.84 6.72 3.33
C LEU A 60 -9.53 7.67 2.19
N ASP A 61 -10.02 8.90 2.26
CA ASP A 61 -9.73 9.93 1.24
C ASP A 61 -8.24 10.29 1.24
N SER A 62 -7.64 10.45 2.42
CA SER A 62 -6.18 10.66 2.57
C SER A 62 -5.37 9.51 1.95
N LEU A 63 -5.82 8.26 2.15
CA LEU A 63 -5.17 7.09 1.55
C LEU A 63 -5.29 7.07 0.02
N ARG A 64 -6.47 7.45 -0.51
CA ARG A 64 -6.69 7.56 -1.96
C ARG A 64 -5.78 8.60 -2.58
N GLU A 65 -5.70 9.78 -1.97
CA GLU A 65 -4.84 10.87 -2.45
C GLU A 65 -3.35 10.47 -2.41
N PHE A 66 -2.89 9.86 -1.32
CA PHE A 66 -1.53 9.34 -1.21
C PHE A 66 -1.19 8.33 -2.32
N ASN A 67 -2.09 7.38 -2.58
CA ASN A 67 -1.92 6.37 -3.62
C ASN A 67 -1.95 6.98 -5.03
N GLN A 68 -2.81 7.97 -5.27
CA GLN A 68 -2.86 8.71 -6.53
C GLN A 68 -1.55 9.49 -6.76
N GLY A 69 -1.06 10.20 -5.75
CA GLY A 69 0.23 10.90 -5.79
C GLY A 69 1.39 9.95 -6.12
N ARG A 70 1.43 8.78 -5.46
CA ARG A 70 2.45 7.75 -5.72
C ARG A 70 2.38 7.22 -7.16
N ARG A 71 1.18 7.00 -7.69
CA ARG A 71 0.98 6.56 -9.10
C ARG A 71 1.44 7.64 -10.07
N ASN A 72 1.12 8.90 -9.82
CA ASN A 72 1.52 10.02 -10.67
C ASN A 72 3.04 10.20 -10.67
N PHE A 73 3.68 10.07 -9.51
CA PHE A 73 5.15 10.08 -9.41
C PHE A 73 5.79 8.95 -10.22
N ARG A 74 5.28 7.72 -10.10
CA ARG A 74 5.75 6.57 -10.89
C ARG A 74 5.62 6.81 -12.39
N LYS A 75 4.48 7.35 -12.83
CA LYS A 75 4.24 7.73 -14.24
C LYS A 75 5.26 8.78 -14.71
N GLY A 76 5.55 9.79 -13.90
CA GLY A 76 6.55 10.81 -14.22
C GLY A 76 7.96 10.21 -14.42
N LEU A 77 8.39 9.35 -13.49
CA LEU A 77 9.69 8.67 -13.59
C LEU A 77 9.80 7.79 -14.84
N VAL A 78 8.80 6.95 -15.10
CA VAL A 78 8.76 6.08 -16.29
C VAL A 78 8.71 6.91 -17.58
N GLY A 79 7.98 8.04 -17.56
CA GLY A 79 7.92 8.97 -18.69
C GLY A 79 9.28 9.56 -19.08
N ILE A 80 10.12 9.89 -18.10
CA ILE A 80 11.50 10.37 -18.36
C ILE A 80 12.32 9.29 -19.07
N VAL A 81 12.28 8.05 -18.56
CA VAL A 81 13.02 6.92 -19.17
C VAL A 81 12.53 6.65 -20.59
N ALA A 82 11.21 6.62 -20.80
CA ALA A 82 10.60 6.44 -22.12
C ALA A 82 11.00 7.55 -23.10
N SER A 83 11.01 8.81 -22.65
CA SER A 83 11.45 9.95 -23.45
C SER A 83 12.93 9.84 -23.82
N GLN A 84 13.80 9.47 -22.88
CA GLN A 84 15.22 9.23 -23.16
C GLN A 84 15.42 8.09 -24.18
N MET A 85 14.67 7.00 -24.07
CA MET A 85 14.72 5.90 -25.05
C MET A 85 14.23 6.35 -26.43
N TYR A 86 13.16 7.16 -26.48
CA TYR A 86 12.65 7.73 -27.72
C TYR A 86 13.65 8.67 -28.40
N MET A 87 14.28 9.58 -27.64
CA MET A 87 15.31 10.50 -28.16
C MET A 87 16.57 9.74 -28.61
N ARG A 88 16.94 8.65 -27.94
CA ARG A 88 18.01 7.74 -28.40
C ARG A 88 17.64 7.02 -29.70
N LYS A 89 16.36 6.64 -29.89
CA LYS A 89 15.84 6.04 -31.12
C LYS A 89 15.86 7.01 -32.30
N ALA A 90 15.55 8.29 -32.08
CA ALA A 90 15.53 9.30 -33.15
C ALA A 90 16.91 9.55 -33.80
N ASN A 91 18.02 9.13 -33.18
CA ASN A 91 19.38 9.32 -33.69
C ASN A 91 20.01 8.05 -34.33
N ARG A 92 19.27 6.93 -34.40
CA ARG A 92 19.68 5.71 -35.12
C ARG A 92 18.49 5.21 -35.95
N VAL A 93 18.66 5.30 -37.28
CA VAL A 93 17.80 4.77 -38.35
C VAL A 93 16.86 3.63 -37.88
N THR A 94 15.55 3.89 -37.95
CA THR A 94 14.40 2.95 -37.90
C THR A 94 14.61 1.61 -37.17
N LEU A 95 14.22 1.53 -35.88
CA LEU A 95 14.05 0.22 -35.21
C LEU A 95 13.03 -0.63 -35.97
N LEU A 96 13.41 -1.88 -36.25
CA LEU A 96 12.55 -2.87 -36.90
C LEU A 96 11.32 -3.13 -36.03
N GLU A 97 10.19 -3.46 -36.64
CA GLU A 97 8.90 -3.69 -35.96
C GLU A 97 8.98 -4.70 -34.80
N SER A 98 9.94 -5.62 -34.83
CA SER A 98 10.21 -6.58 -33.76
C SER A 98 10.65 -5.93 -32.44
N GLU A 99 11.45 -4.87 -32.48
CA GLU A 99 11.91 -4.17 -31.27
C GLU A 99 10.81 -3.31 -30.63
N ILE A 100 9.83 -2.86 -31.44
CA ILE A 100 8.63 -2.16 -30.95
C ILE A 100 7.73 -3.13 -30.18
N GLU A 101 7.61 -4.37 -30.65
CA GLU A 101 6.81 -5.41 -30.00
C GLU A 101 7.40 -5.84 -28.65
N GLU A 102 8.73 -5.92 -28.54
CA GLU A 102 9.40 -6.17 -27.26
C GLU A 102 9.10 -5.07 -26.23
N ILE A 103 9.14 -3.81 -26.64
CA ILE A 103 8.81 -2.69 -25.75
C ILE A 103 7.33 -2.73 -25.35
N ARG A 104 6.41 -3.05 -26.27
CA ARG A 104 4.98 -3.24 -25.93
C ARG A 104 4.79 -4.36 -24.91
N ASN A 105 5.46 -5.50 -25.09
CA ASN A 105 5.38 -6.63 -24.16
C ASN A 105 5.93 -6.29 -22.77
N VAL A 106 7.02 -5.53 -22.71
CA VAL A 106 7.55 -5.03 -21.42
C VAL A 106 6.53 -4.09 -20.78
N PHE A 107 5.94 -3.16 -21.55
CA PHE A 107 4.96 -2.22 -21.02
C PHE A 107 3.64 -2.89 -20.59
N ALA A 108 3.18 -3.90 -21.32
CA ALA A 108 2.00 -4.70 -20.97
C ALA A 108 2.20 -5.43 -19.63
N LYS A 109 3.37 -6.06 -19.43
CA LYS A 109 3.73 -6.67 -18.13
C LYS A 109 3.75 -5.70 -16.96
N PHE A 110 3.97 -4.40 -17.19
CA PHE A 110 3.92 -3.37 -16.15
C PHE A 110 2.52 -2.72 -16.00
N SER A 111 1.60 -2.97 -16.93
CA SER A 111 0.24 -2.41 -16.93
C SER A 111 -0.75 -3.28 -16.16
N ASP A 112 -0.51 -4.59 -16.03
CA ASP A 112 -1.42 -5.54 -15.38
C ASP A 112 -1.55 -5.37 -13.86
N ASP A 113 -0.65 -4.64 -13.19
CA ASP A 113 -0.75 -4.40 -11.74
C ASP A 113 -1.80 -3.33 -11.36
N SER A 114 -2.42 -2.65 -12.33
CA SER A 114 -3.27 -1.47 -12.04
C SER A 114 -4.78 -1.73 -12.01
N GLU A 115 -5.28 -2.86 -12.50
CA GLU A 115 -6.74 -3.13 -12.55
C GLU A 115 -7.25 -4.15 -11.53
N ALA A 116 -6.39 -4.89 -10.84
CA ALA A 116 -6.84 -5.83 -9.79
C ALA A 116 -7.42 -5.15 -8.53
N CYS A 117 -7.36 -3.82 -8.41
CA CYS A 117 -7.79 -3.12 -7.19
C CYS A 117 -8.97 -2.15 -7.40
N ALA A 118 -9.59 -2.12 -8.58
CA ALA A 118 -10.67 -1.17 -8.90
C ALA A 118 -12.07 -1.78 -9.06
N SER A 119 -12.23 -3.11 -8.94
CA SER A 119 -13.54 -3.74 -9.01
C SER A 119 -13.69 -4.91 -8.05
N GLU A 120 -13.76 -4.62 -6.75
CA GLU A 120 -14.66 -5.37 -5.87
C GLU A 120 -15.60 -4.36 -5.23
N SER A 121 -16.77 -4.25 -5.85
CA SER A 121 -18.00 -3.72 -5.29
C SER A 121 -18.23 -4.27 -3.89
N LEU A 122 -18.58 -3.38 -2.95
CA LEU A 122 -19.35 -3.62 -1.73
C LEU A 122 -19.77 -5.09 -1.52
N GLY A 123 -18.85 -5.89 -0.98
CA GLY A 123 -19.11 -7.24 -0.48
C GLY A 123 -18.86 -7.23 1.01
N THR A 124 -19.92 -7.35 1.80
CA THR A 124 -19.87 -7.54 3.23
C THR A 124 -18.87 -8.66 3.58
N CYS A 125 -17.75 -8.33 4.22
CA CYS A 125 -16.93 -9.32 4.91
C CYS A 125 -17.64 -9.74 6.20
N THR A 126 -18.72 -10.50 6.04
CA THR A 126 -19.18 -11.40 7.10
C THR A 126 -18.27 -12.62 7.06
N LEU A 127 -17.24 -12.63 7.90
CA LEU A 127 -16.59 -13.88 8.25
C LEU A 127 -17.60 -14.72 9.04
N PRO A 128 -17.90 -15.97 8.65
CA PRO A 128 -18.64 -16.86 9.53
C PRO A 128 -17.73 -17.18 10.72
N VAL A 129 -18.12 -16.68 11.89
CA VAL A 129 -17.65 -17.17 13.18
C VAL A 129 -18.22 -18.59 13.32
N THR A 130 -17.55 -19.59 12.76
CA THR A 130 -17.72 -21.02 13.04
C THR A 130 -16.78 -21.77 12.12
N GLN A 131 -15.61 -22.13 12.63
CA GLN A 131 -14.83 -23.35 12.33
C GLN A 131 -13.54 -23.27 13.17
N LEU A 132 -13.73 -23.20 14.49
CA LEU A 132 -12.71 -23.61 15.47
C LEU A 132 -13.40 -24.50 16.51
N ALA A 133 -13.99 -25.59 16.02
CA ALA A 133 -14.49 -26.69 16.84
C ALA A 133 -14.76 -27.90 15.93
N ALA A 134 -13.73 -28.70 15.65
CA ALA A 134 -13.80 -30.17 15.56
C ALA A 134 -12.48 -30.75 15.04
N ALA A 135 -11.88 -31.62 15.86
CA ALA A 135 -10.85 -32.63 15.58
C ALA A 135 -9.44 -32.14 15.21
#